data_AF-A0A0S7EP64-F1
#
_entry.id   AF-A0A0S7EP64-F1
#
_cell.length_a   1.000
_cell.length_b   1.000
_cell.length_c   1.000
_cell.angle_alpha   90.00
_cell.angle_beta   90.00
_cell.angle_gamma   90.00
#
_symmetry.space_group_name_H-M   'P 1'
#
loop_
_entity.id
_entity.type
_entity.pdbx_description
1 polymer ?
#
loop_
_entity_poly.entity_id
_entity_poly.type
_entity_poly.pdbx_seq_one_letter_code
_entity_poly.pdbx_strand_id
1 'polypeptide(L)'
;MCQTEEPFSHRALCRTWSLPLSPHTRGPGNSDRRSKRELPILLWWSGGLFPHFPGDTERIDCATSSCLVTSNRKVQLYKRTASIIFYGTDFRAYEAPLPRLRHQTWALFHEESPMNNYILSHGPGIRLFNYTATFRRESDYPLTLQWLPSLEYLLEPVAVSLEEKNRLRREGLAPVLYMQSHCDVPSDRDRYVHELMKYIQVDSYGKCLNNRPLPEHLEDTATATGEEPGFMNFVARYKFHLALENGLCPDYMTEKLWRPLHQGCVPVYRGS
;
A
#
# COMPACT_ATOMS: atom_id res chain seq x y z
N MET A 1 8.21 10.89 -19.33
CA MET A 1 8.86 11.52 -18.16
C MET A 1 8.07 11.06 -16.94
N CYS A 2 8.51 9.96 -16.33
CA CYS A 2 7.82 9.31 -15.23
C CYS A 2 8.38 9.84 -13.91
N GLN A 3 7.51 10.32 -13.03
CA GLN A 3 7.85 10.60 -11.64
C GLN A 3 7.59 9.34 -10.83
N THR A 4 8.66 8.90 -10.18
CA THR A 4 8.76 7.98 -9.05
C THR A 4 7.99 8.52 -7.84
N GLU A 5 7.55 7.60 -6.97
CA GLU A 5 7.08 7.86 -5.59
C GLU A 5 5.98 8.91 -5.43
N GLU A 6 4.72 8.48 -5.26
CA GLU A 6 3.81 9.29 -4.43
C GLU A 6 2.94 8.38 -3.54
N PRO A 7 3.12 8.46 -2.20
CA PRO A 7 2.12 7.97 -1.27
C PRO A 7 0.85 8.80 -1.47
N PHE A 8 -0.28 8.16 -1.78
CA PHE A 8 -1.62 8.75 -1.84
C PHE A 8 -1.70 10.22 -2.33
N SER A 9 -1.19 10.52 -3.53
CA SER A 9 -1.20 11.87 -4.11
C SER A 9 -2.56 12.32 -4.65
N HIS A 10 -2.67 13.58 -5.11
CA HIS A 10 -3.74 14.12 -5.99
C HIS A 10 -4.31 13.08 -6.96
N ARG A 11 -3.42 12.25 -7.55
CA ARG A 11 -3.81 11.19 -8.48
C ARG A 11 -4.62 10.09 -7.83
N ALA A 12 -4.37 9.69 -6.59
CA ALA A 12 -5.14 8.66 -5.91
C ALA A 12 -6.56 9.13 -5.60
N LEU A 13 -6.74 10.39 -5.16
CA LEU A 13 -8.05 10.99 -4.91
C LEU A 13 -8.88 11.19 -6.18
N CYS A 14 -8.23 11.51 -7.31
CA CYS A 14 -8.93 11.55 -8.59
C CYS A 14 -9.03 10.18 -9.28
N ARG A 15 -8.11 9.21 -9.07
CA ARG A 15 -8.16 7.86 -9.70
C ARG A 15 -9.12 6.90 -9.01
N THR A 16 -9.26 6.98 -7.69
CA THR A 16 -10.41 6.37 -7.00
C THR A 16 -11.74 6.95 -7.53
N TRP A 17 -11.70 8.09 -8.24
CA TRP A 17 -12.88 8.76 -8.81
C TRP A 17 -12.68 9.21 -10.28
N SER A 18 -12.01 8.39 -11.11
CA SER A 18 -11.70 8.57 -12.56
C SER A 18 -10.30 9.14 -12.96
N LEU A 19 -9.40 8.22 -13.42
CA LEU A 19 -8.34 8.30 -14.46
C LEU A 19 -7.32 9.51 -14.52
N PRO A 20 -6.16 9.41 -15.22
CA PRO A 20 -4.86 9.95 -14.75
C PRO A 20 -4.60 11.43 -15.08
N LEU A 21 -3.98 12.15 -14.14
CA LEU A 21 -3.66 13.59 -14.26
C LEU A 21 -2.17 13.90 -14.01
N SER A 22 -1.59 14.76 -14.85
CA SER A 22 -0.20 15.25 -14.81
C SER A 22 0.05 16.23 -13.63
N PRO A 23 1.30 16.40 -13.11
CA PRO A 23 1.55 17.00 -11.78
C PRO A 23 1.31 18.51 -11.61
N HIS A 24 0.96 19.30 -12.65
CA HIS A 24 0.87 20.76 -12.50
C HIS A 24 -0.24 21.47 -13.28
N THR A 25 -1.34 20.80 -13.60
CA THR A 25 -2.44 21.42 -14.35
C THR A 25 -3.78 21.02 -13.78
N ARG A 26 -4.71 22.00 -13.69
CA ARG A 26 -6.16 21.73 -13.58
C ARG A 26 -6.46 20.53 -14.47
N GLY A 27 -7.09 19.48 -13.94
CA GLY A 27 -7.31 18.29 -14.74
C GLY A 27 -7.96 18.67 -16.09
N PRO A 28 -7.46 18.17 -17.25
CA PRO A 28 -8.12 18.35 -18.55
C PRO A 28 -9.64 18.26 -18.42
N GLY A 29 -10.32 19.35 -18.82
CA GLY A 29 -11.79 19.46 -18.77
C GLY A 29 -12.37 20.14 -17.52
N ASN A 30 -11.60 20.38 -16.47
CA ASN A 30 -12.12 21.02 -15.26
C ASN A 30 -12.21 22.55 -15.42
N SER A 31 -13.44 23.07 -15.51
CA SER A 31 -13.76 24.50 -15.59
C SER A 31 -14.29 25.10 -14.28
N ASP A 32 -14.14 24.42 -13.14
CA ASP A 32 -14.65 24.87 -11.84
C ASP A 32 -13.87 26.10 -11.34
N ARG A 33 -14.55 27.25 -11.32
CA ARG A 33 -13.98 28.55 -10.90
C ARG A 33 -14.31 28.91 -9.45
N ARG A 34 -15.01 28.06 -8.70
CA ARG A 34 -15.39 28.34 -7.31
C ARG A 34 -14.16 28.58 -6.45
N SER A 35 -14.27 29.51 -5.50
CA SER A 35 -13.20 29.76 -4.54
C SER A 35 -13.06 28.60 -3.53
N LYS A 36 -11.91 28.49 -2.84
CA LYS A 36 -11.72 27.49 -1.77
C LYS A 36 -12.79 27.54 -0.67
N ARG A 37 -13.50 28.68 -0.51
CA ARG A 37 -14.58 28.85 0.48
C ARG A 37 -15.92 28.27 0.02
N GLU A 38 -16.07 27.97 -1.26
CA GLU A 38 -17.32 27.45 -1.84
C GLU A 38 -17.22 25.96 -2.19
N LEU A 39 -16.00 25.43 -2.25
CA LEU A 39 -15.77 24.01 -2.54
C LEU A 39 -16.25 23.11 -1.40
N PRO A 40 -16.77 21.90 -1.73
CA PRO A 40 -17.02 20.88 -0.73
C PRO A 40 -15.70 20.47 -0.07
N ILE A 41 -15.76 20.21 1.23
CA ILE A 41 -14.61 19.76 2.02
C ILE A 41 -14.61 18.23 2.13
N LEU A 42 -13.46 17.62 1.86
CA LEU A 42 -13.13 16.26 2.26
C LEU A 42 -12.17 16.34 3.46
N LEU A 43 -12.63 15.87 4.61
CA LEU A 43 -11.84 15.87 5.85
C LEU A 43 -11.16 14.51 6.02
N TRP A 44 -9.84 14.48 6.06
CA TRP A 44 -9.10 13.32 6.54
C TRP A 44 -9.11 13.31 8.07
N TRP A 45 -9.72 12.28 8.64
CA TRP A 45 -9.85 12.14 10.09
C TRP A 45 -8.54 11.70 10.74
N SER A 46 -7.89 10.71 10.13
CA SER A 46 -6.62 10.13 10.61
C SER A 46 -5.43 10.92 10.07
N GLY A 47 -4.46 11.25 10.94
CA GLY A 47 -3.32 12.09 10.59
C GLY A 47 -2.10 11.34 10.05
N GLY A 48 -1.98 10.02 10.32
CA GLY A 48 -0.75 9.26 10.05
C GLY A 48 -0.45 8.99 8.57
N LEU A 49 -1.49 8.95 7.73
CA LEU A 49 -1.41 8.71 6.27
C LEU A 49 -2.21 9.74 5.47
N PHE A 50 -2.19 11.00 5.92
CA PHE A 50 -2.66 12.09 5.09
C PHE A 50 -1.87 12.07 3.76
N PRO A 51 -2.53 12.23 2.58
CA PRO A 51 -1.83 12.58 1.35
C PRO A 51 -0.74 13.58 1.66
N HIS A 52 0.51 13.35 1.23
CA HIS A 52 1.62 14.24 1.55
C HIS A 52 1.49 15.55 0.77
N PHE A 53 0.52 16.36 1.16
CA PHE A 53 0.38 17.73 0.71
C PHE A 53 1.38 18.58 1.51
N PRO A 54 1.99 19.59 0.88
CA PRO A 54 2.92 20.49 1.56
C PRO A 54 2.31 21.23 2.78
N GLY A 55 0.99 21.16 2.99
CA GLY A 55 0.32 21.69 4.18
C GLY A 55 -1.02 21.04 4.48
N ASP A 56 -1.69 21.51 5.53
CA ASP A 56 -2.91 20.90 6.10
C ASP A 56 -4.15 20.98 5.20
N THR A 57 -4.09 21.72 4.10
CA THR A 57 -5.25 21.97 3.23
C THR A 57 -4.84 22.18 1.78
N GLU A 58 -5.43 21.39 0.89
CA GLU A 58 -5.16 21.44 -0.54
C GLU A 58 -6.44 21.48 -1.37
N ARG A 59 -6.42 22.18 -2.50
CA ARG A 59 -7.49 22.09 -3.50
C ARG A 59 -7.12 20.97 -4.46
N ILE A 60 -8.07 20.08 -4.72
CA ILE A 60 -7.93 19.03 -5.72
C ILE A 60 -8.90 19.31 -6.85
N ASP A 61 -8.40 19.23 -8.08
CA ASP A 61 -9.13 19.46 -9.32
C ASP A 61 -9.17 18.16 -10.12
N CYS A 62 -10.29 17.42 -10.05
CA CYS A 62 -10.53 16.24 -10.89
C CYS A 62 -11.28 16.64 -12.17
N ALA A 63 -11.42 15.74 -13.15
CA ALA A 63 -11.96 16.08 -14.48
C ALA A 63 -13.34 16.78 -14.45
N THR A 64 -14.24 16.36 -13.56
CA THR A 64 -15.63 16.83 -13.49
C THR A 64 -15.95 17.71 -12.28
N SER A 65 -15.04 17.82 -11.31
CA SER A 65 -15.31 18.50 -10.05
C SER A 65 -14.05 18.89 -9.29
N SER A 66 -14.16 19.91 -8.45
CA SER A 66 -13.11 20.31 -7.51
C SER A 66 -13.57 20.20 -6.06
N CYS A 67 -12.63 19.94 -5.16
CA CYS A 67 -12.87 19.86 -3.72
C CYS A 67 -11.71 20.48 -2.92
N LEU A 68 -11.96 20.75 -1.65
CA LEU A 68 -10.94 21.15 -0.69
C LEU A 68 -10.68 19.99 0.27
N VAL A 69 -9.46 19.49 0.30
CA VAL A 69 -9.06 18.38 1.16
C VAL A 69 -8.27 18.94 2.34
N THR A 70 -8.55 18.47 3.56
CA THR A 70 -7.86 18.95 4.77
C THR A 70 -7.79 17.92 5.87
N SER A 71 -6.78 18.00 6.72
CA SER A 71 -6.66 17.26 8.00
C SER A 71 -7.18 18.07 9.20
N ASN A 72 -7.59 19.33 9.00
CA ASN A 72 -8.02 20.21 10.08
C ASN A 72 -9.41 19.83 10.60
N ARG A 73 -9.45 19.04 11.68
CA ARG A 73 -10.69 18.56 12.32
C ARG A 73 -11.67 19.67 12.75
N LYS A 74 -11.25 20.94 12.85
CA LYS A 74 -12.17 22.06 13.18
C LYS A 74 -13.29 22.25 12.16
N VAL A 75 -13.08 21.81 10.91
CA VAL A 75 -14.11 21.92 9.86
C VAL A 75 -15.15 20.80 9.89
N GLN A 76 -15.06 19.86 10.83
CA GLN A 76 -15.93 18.68 10.88
C GLN A 76 -17.42 19.04 10.92
N LEU A 77 -17.82 20.16 11.54
CA LEU A 77 -19.24 20.54 11.66
C LEU A 77 -19.72 21.47 10.54
N TYR A 78 -18.87 21.79 9.56
CA TYR A 78 -19.27 22.70 8.49
C TYR A 78 -20.29 22.04 7.56
N LYS A 79 -21.30 22.80 7.14
CA LYS A 79 -22.31 22.34 6.17
C LYS A 79 -21.71 21.89 4.84
N ARG A 80 -20.57 22.46 4.45
CA ARG A 80 -19.84 22.10 3.22
C ARG A 80 -18.87 20.93 3.38
N THR A 81 -18.68 20.39 4.60
CA THR A 81 -17.91 19.16 4.81
C THR A 81 -18.76 17.98 4.39
N ALA A 82 -18.54 17.53 3.15
CA ALA A 82 -19.35 16.52 2.48
C ALA A 82 -18.92 15.10 2.88
N SER A 83 -17.63 14.88 3.10
CA SER A 83 -17.09 13.57 3.45
C SER A 83 -16.03 13.64 4.54
N ILE A 84 -15.99 12.60 5.38
CA ILE A 84 -14.93 12.34 6.34
C ILE A 84 -14.28 11.00 5.95
N ILE A 85 -12.98 11.01 5.71
CA ILE A 85 -12.19 9.86 5.29
C ILE A 85 -11.38 9.35 6.48
N PHE A 86 -11.46 8.05 6.72
CA PHE A 86 -10.79 7.38 7.83
C PHE A 86 -9.73 6.44 7.29
N TYR A 87 -8.51 6.56 7.82
CA TYR A 87 -7.49 5.55 7.61
C TYR A 87 -7.72 4.39 8.59
N GLY A 88 -7.91 3.19 8.06
CA GLY A 88 -8.39 2.05 8.84
C GLY A 88 -7.43 1.59 9.94
N THR A 89 -6.12 1.61 9.70
CA THR A 89 -5.11 1.23 10.70
C THR A 89 -5.17 2.15 11.93
N ASP A 90 -5.36 3.44 11.70
CA ASP A 90 -5.47 4.46 12.75
C ASP A 90 -6.88 4.57 13.33
N PHE A 91 -7.88 3.92 12.74
CA PHE A 91 -9.26 4.08 13.14
C PHE A 91 -9.49 3.55 14.56
N ARG A 92 -10.06 4.40 15.41
CA ARG A 92 -10.52 4.08 16.76
C ARG A 92 -11.99 4.45 16.88
N ALA A 93 -12.84 3.47 17.13
CA ALA A 93 -14.29 3.68 17.16
C ALA A 93 -14.72 4.74 18.20
N TYR A 94 -14.01 4.84 19.33
CA TYR A 94 -14.26 5.83 20.38
C TYR A 94 -13.81 7.25 20.00
N GLU A 95 -13.00 7.41 18.95
CA GLU A 95 -12.57 8.72 18.43
C GLU A 95 -13.40 9.16 17.23
N ALA A 96 -14.42 8.40 16.84
CA ALA A 96 -15.22 8.73 15.67
C ALA A 96 -16.03 10.04 15.91
N PRO A 97 -16.16 10.92 14.90
CA PRO A 97 -16.83 12.22 15.06
C PRO A 97 -18.36 12.05 15.16
N LEU A 98 -18.82 11.72 16.37
CA LEU A 98 -20.23 11.51 16.67
C LEU A 98 -20.89 12.80 17.25
N PRO A 99 -22.17 13.06 16.93
CA PRO A 99 -23.00 12.30 16.00
C PRO A 99 -22.62 12.58 14.54
N ARG A 100 -22.67 11.55 13.70
CA ARG A 100 -22.50 11.72 12.25
C ARG A 100 -23.63 12.60 11.69
N LEU A 101 -23.26 13.69 11.03
CA LEU A 101 -24.24 14.60 10.42
C LEU A 101 -24.86 13.96 9.17
N ARG A 102 -26.14 14.24 8.91
CA ARG A 102 -26.90 13.59 7.83
C ARG A 102 -26.32 13.82 6.42
N HIS A 103 -25.69 14.97 6.21
CA HIS A 103 -25.06 15.31 4.92
C HIS A 103 -23.65 14.75 4.77
N GLN A 104 -23.08 14.14 5.83
CA GLN A 104 -21.74 13.59 5.80
C GLN A 104 -21.73 12.15 5.36
N THR A 105 -20.86 11.88 4.40
CA THR A 105 -20.45 10.55 3.99
C THR A 105 -19.22 10.15 4.79
N TRP A 106 -19.21 8.95 5.36
CA TRP A 106 -18.00 8.38 5.94
C TRP A 106 -17.38 7.41 4.95
N ALA A 107 -16.10 7.61 4.63
CA ALA A 107 -15.36 6.75 3.71
C ALA A 107 -14.19 6.08 4.45
N LEU A 108 -14.00 4.79 4.23
CA LEU A 108 -12.90 4.01 4.77
C LEU A 108 -11.83 3.83 3.70
N PHE A 109 -10.58 4.11 4.05
CA PHE A 109 -9.40 3.69 3.30
C PHE A 109 -8.59 2.74 4.20
N HIS A 110 -8.52 1.46 3.83
CA HIS A 110 -7.88 0.43 4.65
C HIS A 110 -7.32 -0.71 3.82
N GLU A 111 -6.02 -0.66 3.62
CA GLU A 111 -5.26 -1.55 2.76
C GLU A 111 -4.46 -2.62 3.49
N GLU A 112 -4.50 -2.57 4.82
CA GLU A 112 -3.76 -3.42 5.72
C GLU A 112 -4.54 -4.66 6.14
N SER A 113 -3.84 -5.71 6.56
CA SER A 113 -4.47 -6.97 7.00
C SER A 113 -5.29 -6.79 8.30
N PRO A 114 -6.16 -7.78 8.64
CA PRO A 114 -6.86 -7.82 9.93
C PRO A 114 -5.97 -7.68 11.17
N MET A 115 -4.69 -8.02 11.05
CA MET A 115 -3.70 -7.88 12.12
C MET A 115 -3.55 -6.42 12.57
N ASN A 116 -3.71 -5.47 11.65
CA ASN A 116 -3.55 -4.05 11.93
C ASN A 116 -4.81 -3.46 12.58
N ASN A 117 -6.00 -3.84 12.11
CA ASN A 117 -7.26 -3.46 12.75
C ASN A 117 -8.39 -4.47 12.55
N TYR A 118 -8.49 -5.42 13.49
CA TYR A 118 -9.45 -6.51 13.39
C TYR A 118 -10.92 -6.05 13.35
N ILE A 119 -11.27 -4.88 13.89
CA ILE A 119 -12.67 -4.40 13.89
C ILE A 119 -13.19 -4.17 12.46
N LEU A 120 -12.29 -3.77 11.55
CA LEU A 120 -12.58 -3.53 10.15
C LEU A 120 -12.61 -4.81 9.32
N SER A 121 -12.34 -5.97 9.94
CA SER A 121 -12.56 -7.28 9.32
C SER A 121 -13.95 -7.86 9.61
N HIS A 122 -14.78 -7.12 10.35
CA HIS A 122 -16.10 -7.55 10.75
C HIS A 122 -17.18 -6.63 10.16
N GLY A 123 -18.30 -7.23 9.75
CA GLY A 123 -19.42 -6.51 9.15
C GLY A 123 -19.90 -5.30 9.96
N PRO A 124 -20.05 -5.37 11.31
CA PRO A 124 -20.44 -4.20 12.10
C PRO A 124 -19.47 -3.01 12.00
N GLY A 125 -18.15 -3.27 11.93
CA GLY A 125 -17.14 -2.22 11.80
C GLY A 125 -17.17 -1.59 10.41
N ILE A 126 -17.19 -2.42 9.36
CA ILE A 126 -17.27 -1.94 7.97
C ILE A 126 -18.55 -1.15 7.70
N ARG A 127 -19.69 -1.55 8.27
CA ARG A 127 -20.99 -0.87 8.08
C ARG A 127 -21.08 0.53 8.71
N LEU A 128 -20.06 0.97 9.46
CA LEU A 128 -19.97 2.36 9.91
C LEU A 128 -19.72 3.33 8.73
N PHE A 129 -19.13 2.83 7.65
CA PHE A 129 -18.73 3.61 6.48
C PHE A 129 -19.71 3.39 5.33
N ASN A 130 -19.92 4.45 4.54
CA ASN A 130 -20.74 4.39 3.33
C ASN A 130 -19.98 3.88 2.11
N TYR A 131 -18.70 4.22 2.03
CA TYR A 131 -17.81 3.78 0.97
C TYR A 131 -16.56 3.18 1.58
N THR A 132 -16.06 2.14 0.93
CA THR A 132 -14.88 1.41 1.34
C THR A 132 -13.88 1.34 0.20
N ALA A 133 -12.62 1.60 0.53
CA ALA A 133 -11.47 1.33 -0.29
C ALA A 133 -10.58 0.37 0.50
N THR A 134 -10.67 -0.93 0.19
CA THR A 134 -9.89 -1.98 0.85
C THR A 134 -9.29 -2.93 -0.17
N PHE A 135 -8.44 -3.87 0.26
CA PHE A 135 -7.89 -4.90 -0.61
C PHE A 135 -8.95 -5.87 -1.19
N ARG A 136 -10.16 -5.93 -0.62
CA ARG A 136 -11.25 -6.79 -1.08
C ARG A 136 -11.80 -6.32 -2.42
N ARG A 137 -12.02 -7.26 -3.35
CA ARG A 137 -12.68 -6.96 -4.64
C ARG A 137 -14.10 -6.44 -4.49
N GLU A 138 -14.76 -6.77 -3.37
CA GLU A 138 -16.12 -6.35 -3.08
C GLU A 138 -16.22 -4.93 -2.49
N SER A 139 -15.10 -4.25 -2.23
CA SER A 139 -15.12 -2.84 -1.83
C SER A 139 -15.62 -1.94 -2.96
N ASP A 140 -16.21 -0.79 -2.60
CA ASP A 140 -16.66 0.21 -3.56
C ASP A 140 -15.50 0.69 -4.46
N TYR A 141 -14.31 0.78 -3.88
CA TYR A 141 -13.06 1.15 -4.53
C TYR A 141 -11.97 0.13 -4.22
N PRO A 142 -11.92 -1.02 -4.91
CA PRO A 142 -11.00 -2.10 -4.58
C PRO A 142 -9.55 -1.68 -4.83
N LEU A 143 -8.68 -1.98 -3.86
CA LEU A 143 -7.24 -1.65 -3.85
C LEU A 143 -6.36 -2.83 -4.25
N THR A 144 -6.91 -3.80 -5.00
CA THR A 144 -6.29 -5.09 -5.34
C THR A 144 -4.96 -4.97 -6.09
N LEU A 145 -4.71 -3.83 -6.74
CA LEU A 145 -3.49 -3.54 -7.50
C LEU A 145 -2.72 -2.32 -6.96
N GLN A 146 -3.02 -1.81 -5.76
CA GLN A 146 -2.43 -0.57 -5.26
C GLN A 146 -0.89 -0.59 -5.20
N TRP A 147 -0.31 -1.79 -5.03
CA TRP A 147 1.13 -2.01 -4.94
C TRP A 147 1.76 -2.39 -6.29
N LEU A 148 0.99 -2.34 -7.37
CA LEU A 148 1.47 -2.48 -8.74
C LEU A 148 1.45 -1.09 -9.41
N PRO A 149 2.61 -0.42 -9.55
CA PRO A 149 2.65 0.95 -10.07
C PRO A 149 2.07 1.07 -11.50
N SER A 150 2.44 0.14 -12.38
CA SER A 150 1.94 0.05 -13.75
C SER A 150 2.20 -1.34 -14.35
N LEU A 151 1.69 -1.58 -15.56
CA LEU A 151 2.06 -2.78 -16.32
C LEU A 151 3.51 -2.72 -16.78
N GLU A 152 3.98 -1.54 -17.18
CA GLU A 152 5.35 -1.30 -17.64
C GLU A 152 6.38 -1.66 -16.57
N TYR A 153 6.07 -1.41 -15.29
CA TYR A 153 6.90 -1.83 -14.16
C TYR A 153 7.25 -3.33 -14.23
N LEU A 154 6.30 -4.20 -14.61
CA LEU A 154 6.58 -5.65 -14.76
C LEU A 154 7.36 -6.01 -16.02
N LEU A 155 7.45 -5.10 -16.98
CA LEU A 155 8.14 -5.28 -18.26
C LEU A 155 9.53 -4.63 -18.27
N GLU A 156 9.91 -3.93 -17.19
CA GLU A 156 11.23 -3.35 -17.08
C GLU A 156 12.33 -4.43 -17.11
N PRO A 157 13.50 -4.15 -17.73
CA PRO A 157 14.60 -5.09 -17.74
C PRO A 157 15.05 -5.47 -16.34
N VAL A 158 15.16 -6.78 -16.10
CA VAL A 158 15.61 -7.30 -14.81
C VAL A 158 17.08 -6.92 -14.56
N ALA A 159 17.40 -6.53 -13.32
CA ALA A 159 18.75 -6.08 -12.97
C ALA A 159 19.81 -7.19 -13.05
N VAL A 160 19.42 -8.45 -12.84
CA VAL A 160 20.33 -9.60 -12.81
C VAL A 160 19.87 -10.67 -13.81
N SER A 161 20.74 -11.01 -14.76
CA SER A 161 20.45 -12.01 -15.80
C SER A 161 20.34 -13.43 -15.23
N LEU A 162 19.64 -14.33 -15.94
CA LEU A 162 19.54 -15.73 -15.52
C LEU A 162 20.90 -16.44 -15.44
N GLU A 163 21.82 -16.11 -16.35
CA GLU A 163 23.19 -16.63 -16.34
C GLU A 163 23.93 -16.24 -15.05
N GLU A 164 23.78 -14.99 -14.64
CA GLU A 164 24.38 -14.49 -13.41
C GLU A 164 23.74 -15.14 -12.17
N LYS A 165 22.41 -15.28 -12.14
CA LYS A 165 21.72 -16.07 -11.08
C LYS A 165 22.23 -17.51 -11.02
N ASN A 166 22.54 -18.14 -12.15
CA ASN A 166 23.13 -19.48 -12.21
C ASN A 166 24.56 -19.51 -11.66
N ARG A 167 25.39 -18.50 -11.95
CA ARG A 167 26.74 -18.37 -11.41
C ARG A 167 26.71 -18.22 -9.89
N LEU A 168 25.92 -17.28 -9.37
CA LEU A 168 25.76 -17.06 -7.93
C LEU A 168 25.26 -18.32 -7.20
N ARG A 169 24.35 -19.09 -7.83
CA ARG A 169 23.91 -20.37 -7.27
C ARG A 169 25.05 -21.39 -7.15
N ARG A 170 25.95 -21.48 -8.13
CA ARG A 170 27.13 -22.35 -8.06
C ARG A 170 28.14 -21.90 -7.00
N GLU A 171 28.15 -20.61 -6.67
CA GLU A 171 28.98 -20.02 -5.62
C GLU A 171 28.40 -20.13 -4.21
N GLY A 172 27.24 -20.78 -4.07
CA GLY A 172 26.65 -21.10 -2.77
C GLY A 172 25.50 -20.19 -2.32
N LEU A 173 25.02 -19.27 -3.18
CA LEU A 173 23.78 -18.54 -2.93
C LEU A 173 22.59 -19.53 -2.92
N ALA A 174 21.66 -19.42 -1.97
CA ALA A 174 20.48 -20.27 -1.97
C ALA A 174 19.59 -20.03 -3.21
N PRO A 175 18.81 -21.03 -3.65
CA PRO A 175 17.86 -20.84 -4.74
C PRO A 175 16.64 -19.99 -4.33
N VAL A 176 16.32 -19.96 -3.04
CA VAL A 176 15.12 -19.34 -2.46
C VAL A 176 15.51 -18.25 -1.47
N LEU A 177 14.91 -17.07 -1.61
CA LEU A 177 15.00 -15.95 -0.68
C LEU A 177 13.79 -15.91 0.26
N TYR A 178 14.06 -15.72 1.55
CA TYR A 178 13.08 -15.27 2.55
C TYR A 178 13.55 -13.95 3.15
N MET A 179 12.77 -12.88 3.01
CA MET A 179 13.15 -11.54 3.46
C MET A 179 11.99 -10.94 4.25
N GLN A 180 12.00 -11.12 5.58
CA GLN A 180 10.90 -10.67 6.45
C GLN A 180 11.42 -10.13 7.78
N SER A 181 10.80 -9.04 8.23
CA SER A 181 11.13 -8.38 9.51
C SER A 181 9.96 -8.29 10.49
N HIS A 182 8.75 -8.68 10.06
CA HIS A 182 7.59 -8.83 10.93
C HIS A 182 7.30 -10.31 11.15
N CYS A 183 7.68 -10.80 12.33
CA CYS A 183 7.60 -12.23 12.68
C CYS A 183 6.36 -12.50 13.54
N ASP A 184 6.05 -13.78 13.77
CA ASP A 184 4.92 -14.21 14.60
C ASP A 184 3.56 -13.67 14.12
N VAL A 185 3.38 -13.71 12.79
CA VAL A 185 2.19 -13.19 12.10
C VAL A 185 1.08 -14.25 11.97
N PRO A 186 -0.21 -13.85 11.86
CA PRO A 186 -1.35 -14.78 11.76
C PRO A 186 -1.28 -15.80 10.61
N SER A 187 -0.55 -15.49 9.54
CA SER A 187 -0.34 -16.45 8.43
C SER A 187 0.56 -17.64 8.80
N ASP A 188 1.26 -17.57 9.94
CA ASP A 188 2.18 -18.60 10.44
C ASP A 188 3.26 -18.98 9.41
N ARG A 189 3.65 -17.99 8.59
CA ARG A 189 4.60 -18.15 7.49
C ARG A 189 5.99 -18.60 7.97
N ASP A 190 6.44 -18.15 9.14
CA ASP A 190 7.77 -18.47 9.66
C ASP A 190 7.93 -19.97 9.94
N ARG A 191 6.89 -20.61 10.52
CA ARG A 191 6.90 -22.05 10.78
C ARG A 191 6.87 -22.86 9.49
N TYR A 192 6.10 -22.42 8.49
CA TYR A 192 6.12 -23.01 7.16
C TYR A 192 7.51 -22.95 6.52
N VAL A 193 8.16 -21.78 6.56
CA VAL A 193 9.51 -21.60 5.98
C VAL A 193 10.55 -22.41 6.75
N HIS A 194 10.45 -22.48 8.08
CA HIS A 194 11.33 -23.31 8.89
C HIS A 194 11.24 -24.80 8.53
N GLU A 195 10.04 -25.31 8.24
CA GLU A 195 9.87 -26.68 7.73
C GLU A 195 10.45 -26.83 6.32
N LEU A 196 10.19 -25.87 5.43
CA LEU A 196 10.71 -25.87 4.06
C LEU A 196 12.25 -25.90 4.00
N MET A 197 12.92 -25.21 4.92
CA MET A 197 14.39 -25.17 5.05
C MET A 197 15.03 -26.56 5.24
N LYS A 198 14.26 -27.57 5.68
CA LYS A 198 14.75 -28.96 5.80
C LYS A 198 14.92 -29.66 4.45
N TYR A 199 14.23 -29.19 3.41
CA TYR A 199 14.17 -29.83 2.09
C TYR A 199 14.86 -29.03 0.99
N ILE A 200 14.96 -27.71 1.14
CA ILE A 200 15.63 -26.83 0.20
C ILE A 200 16.39 -25.73 0.94
N GLN A 201 17.54 -25.34 0.41
CA GLN A 201 18.28 -24.19 0.94
C GLN A 201 17.45 -22.92 0.77
N VAL A 202 17.23 -22.21 1.87
CA VAL A 202 16.60 -20.89 1.90
C VAL A 202 17.56 -19.95 2.61
N ASP A 203 17.95 -18.87 1.93
CA ASP A 203 18.65 -17.77 2.58
C ASP A 203 17.60 -16.83 3.17
N SER A 204 17.66 -16.65 4.48
CA SER A 204 16.72 -15.85 5.26
C SER A 204 17.41 -14.64 5.85
N TYR A 205 16.93 -13.47 5.47
CA TYR A 205 17.40 -12.18 5.94
C TYR A 205 16.26 -11.38 6.59
N GLY A 206 16.62 -10.30 7.29
CA GLY A 206 15.70 -9.54 8.12
C GLY A 206 15.64 -10.13 9.53
N LYS A 207 14.57 -9.82 10.27
CA LYS A 207 14.44 -10.25 11.68
C LYS A 207 13.97 -11.70 11.82
N CYS A 208 13.25 -12.24 10.83
CA CYS A 208 12.61 -13.56 10.95
C CYS A 208 13.53 -14.66 10.43
N LEU A 209 13.70 -15.74 11.22
CA LEU A 209 14.60 -16.88 11.03
C LEU A 209 16.11 -16.54 10.89
N ASN A 210 16.45 -15.45 10.21
CA ASN A 210 17.74 -14.76 10.17
C ASN A 210 18.95 -15.70 10.16
N ASN A 211 19.02 -16.58 9.16
CA ASN A 211 20.13 -17.53 9.00
C ASN A 211 21.28 -16.95 8.16
N ARG A 212 21.12 -15.73 7.62
CA ARG A 212 22.16 -14.99 6.90
C ARG A 212 22.23 -13.55 7.39
N PRO A 213 23.43 -12.99 7.58
CA PRO A 213 23.58 -11.58 7.92
C PRO A 213 23.13 -10.73 6.73
N LEU A 214 22.32 -9.73 7.01
CA LEU A 214 21.99 -8.72 6.01
C LEU A 214 23.21 -7.81 5.81
N PRO A 215 23.58 -7.43 4.58
CA PRO A 215 24.64 -6.45 4.35
C PRO A 215 24.35 -5.13 5.07
N GLU A 216 25.38 -4.49 5.64
CA GLU A 216 25.25 -3.23 6.42
C GLU A 216 24.46 -2.14 5.67
N HIS A 217 24.64 -2.03 4.36
CA HIS A 217 23.95 -1.05 3.52
C HIS A 217 22.43 -1.33 3.34
N LEU A 218 21.92 -2.45 3.83
CA LEU A 218 20.52 -2.85 3.76
C LEU A 218 19.85 -2.96 5.14
N GLU A 219 20.55 -2.63 6.24
CA GLU A 219 20.15 -2.95 7.62
C GLU A 219 18.76 -2.45 8.04
N ASP A 220 18.23 -1.38 7.46
CA ASP A 220 16.90 -0.87 7.81
C ASP A 220 15.76 -1.46 6.97
N THR A 221 15.58 -2.78 7.01
CA THR A 221 14.43 -3.44 6.36
C THR A 221 13.10 -3.20 7.06
N ALA A 222 13.07 -2.49 8.19
CA ALA A 222 11.81 -2.06 8.80
C ALA A 222 11.05 -1.07 7.89
N THR A 223 11.76 -0.42 6.97
CA THR A 223 11.23 0.43 5.89
C THR A 223 11.25 -0.23 4.51
N ALA A 224 11.46 -1.56 4.43
CA ALA A 224 11.40 -2.32 3.18
C ALA A 224 9.96 -2.47 2.62
N THR A 225 9.13 -1.44 2.77
CA THR A 225 8.01 -1.14 1.87
C THR A 225 8.50 -0.38 0.63
N GLY A 226 9.70 0.23 0.68
CA GLY A 226 10.32 0.94 -0.43
C GLY A 226 10.98 0.03 -1.46
N GLU A 227 11.12 0.55 -2.68
CA GLU A 227 11.84 -0.06 -3.80
C GLU A 227 13.25 0.55 -3.93
N GLU A 228 13.97 0.64 -2.81
CA GLU A 228 15.34 1.17 -2.82
C GLU A 228 16.20 0.33 -3.80
N PRO A 229 16.93 0.96 -4.74
CA PRO A 229 17.64 0.25 -5.79
C PRO A 229 18.61 -0.83 -5.30
N GLY A 230 19.34 -0.59 -4.21
CA GLY A 230 20.23 -1.56 -3.57
C GLY A 230 19.49 -2.79 -3.08
N PHE A 231 18.37 -2.61 -2.37
CA PHE A 231 17.50 -3.70 -1.94
C PHE A 231 16.93 -4.50 -3.11
N MET A 232 16.42 -3.81 -4.14
CA MET A 232 15.82 -4.46 -5.31
C MET A 232 16.87 -5.28 -6.08
N ASN A 233 18.07 -4.72 -6.30
CA ASN A 233 19.20 -5.42 -6.90
C ASN A 233 19.64 -6.63 -6.07
N PHE A 234 19.62 -6.52 -4.74
CA PHE A 234 19.94 -7.64 -3.85
C PHE A 234 18.96 -8.81 -4.05
N VAL A 235 17.66 -8.50 -4.12
CA VAL A 235 16.57 -9.47 -4.32
C VAL A 235 16.70 -10.15 -5.70
N ALA A 236 17.00 -9.39 -6.75
CA ALA A 236 17.13 -9.91 -8.12
C ALA A 236 18.14 -11.04 -8.29
N ARG A 237 19.12 -11.18 -7.38
CA ARG A 237 20.10 -12.28 -7.42
C ARG A 237 19.47 -13.66 -7.23
N TYR A 238 18.29 -13.74 -6.61
CA TYR A 238 17.61 -14.99 -6.34
C TYR A 238 16.69 -15.42 -7.50
N LYS A 239 16.47 -16.73 -7.62
CA LYS A 239 15.53 -17.28 -8.60
C LYS A 239 14.11 -17.33 -8.07
N PHE A 240 13.96 -17.71 -6.80
CA PHE A 240 12.67 -17.81 -6.12
C PHE A 240 12.64 -16.87 -4.92
N HIS A 241 11.50 -16.24 -4.68
CA HIS A 241 11.26 -15.40 -3.51
C HIS A 241 9.99 -15.88 -2.82
N LEU A 242 10.08 -16.21 -1.53
CA LEU A 242 8.92 -16.50 -0.69
C LEU A 242 8.11 -15.22 -0.41
N ALA A 243 7.10 -14.98 -1.25
CA ALA A 243 6.20 -13.83 -1.18
C ALA A 243 5.01 -14.16 -0.27
N LEU A 244 5.27 -14.24 1.04
CA LEU A 244 4.27 -14.67 2.03
C LEU A 244 3.71 -13.47 2.78
N GLU A 245 2.39 -13.29 2.77
CA GLU A 245 1.74 -12.20 3.50
C GLU A 245 1.70 -12.43 5.01
N ASN A 246 1.48 -11.37 5.79
CA ASN A 246 1.30 -11.46 7.25
C ASN A 246 -0.09 -12.02 7.65
N GLY A 247 -1.08 -11.90 6.77
CA GLY A 247 -2.43 -12.46 6.94
C GLY A 247 -2.86 -13.26 5.72
N LEU A 248 -3.71 -14.25 5.94
CA LEU A 248 -4.36 -15.01 4.87
C LEU A 248 -5.79 -14.52 4.72
N CYS A 249 -6.05 -13.77 3.65
CA CYS A 249 -7.32 -13.09 3.44
C CYS A 249 -7.62 -13.04 1.94
N PRO A 250 -8.86 -13.35 1.51
CA PRO A 250 -9.24 -13.21 0.12
C PRO A 250 -8.86 -11.84 -0.43
N ASP A 251 -8.20 -11.83 -1.58
CA ASP A 251 -7.76 -10.64 -2.32
C ASP A 251 -6.63 -9.82 -1.65
N TYR A 252 -6.07 -10.27 -0.53
CA TYR A 252 -4.98 -9.56 0.15
C TYR A 252 -3.63 -9.80 -0.53
N MET A 253 -3.31 -8.94 -1.49
CA MET A 253 -2.04 -8.94 -2.21
C MET A 253 -1.30 -7.62 -1.97
N THR A 254 -0.06 -7.71 -1.51
CA THR A 254 0.77 -6.54 -1.22
C THR A 254 1.95 -6.41 -2.18
N GLU A 255 2.84 -5.46 -1.91
CA GLU A 255 4.10 -5.27 -2.62
C GLU A 255 4.97 -6.55 -2.60
N LYS A 256 4.74 -7.48 -1.65
CA LYS A 256 5.47 -8.76 -1.55
C LYS A 256 5.27 -9.64 -2.78
N LEU A 257 4.12 -9.56 -3.46
CA LEU A 257 3.88 -10.29 -4.71
C LEU A 257 4.57 -9.61 -5.90
N TRP A 258 4.48 -8.28 -5.99
CA TRP A 258 4.89 -7.52 -7.17
C TRP A 258 6.41 -7.35 -7.26
N ARG A 259 7.08 -7.08 -6.13
CA ARG A 259 8.55 -6.90 -6.08
C ARG A 259 9.35 -8.04 -6.70
N PRO A 260 9.12 -9.32 -6.36
CA PRO A 260 9.86 -10.41 -6.99
C PRO A 260 9.55 -10.56 -8.48
N LEU A 261 8.31 -10.32 -8.92
CA LEU A 261 7.97 -10.38 -10.35
C LEU A 261 8.78 -9.35 -11.14
N HIS A 262 8.84 -8.11 -10.66
CA HIS A 262 9.62 -7.05 -11.29
C HIS A 262 11.13 -7.33 -11.28
N GLN A 263 11.65 -7.99 -10.24
CA GLN A 263 13.07 -8.37 -10.15
C GLN A 263 13.44 -9.66 -10.91
N GLY A 264 12.50 -10.21 -11.69
CA GLY A 264 12.71 -11.44 -12.46
C GLY A 264 12.87 -12.68 -11.59
N CYS A 265 12.32 -12.67 -10.39
CA CYS A 265 12.20 -13.82 -9.49
C CYS A 265 10.83 -14.47 -9.70
N VAL A 266 10.75 -15.78 -9.52
CA VAL A 266 9.47 -16.49 -9.43
C VAL A 266 8.95 -16.37 -8.00
N PRO A 267 7.82 -15.68 -7.75
CA PRO A 267 7.23 -15.63 -6.42
C PRO A 267 6.64 -16.98 -6.04
N VAL A 268 6.99 -17.47 -4.85
CA VAL A 268 6.26 -18.54 -4.17
C VAL A 268 5.31 -17.86 -3.20
N TYR A 269 4.06 -17.69 -3.63
CA TYR A 269 3.12 -16.77 -3.00
C TYR A 269 2.09 -17.46 -2.11
N ARG A 270 1.74 -16.82 -0.99
CA ARG A 270 0.59 -17.17 -0.15
C ARG A 270 0.08 -15.93 0.59
N GLY A 271 -1.20 -15.59 0.41
CA GLY A 271 -1.84 -14.44 1.04
C GLY A 271 -3.33 -14.35 0.71
N SER A 272 -3.62 -14.14 -0.59
CA SER A 272 -4.97 -14.21 -1.16
C SER A 272 -5.59 -15.61 -1.18
#